data_AF-A0A840UV70-F1
#
_entry.id   AF-A0A840UV70-F1
#
_cell.length_a   1.000
_cell.length_b   1.000
_cell.length_c   1.000
_cell.angle_alpha   90.00
_cell.angle_beta   90.00
_cell.angle_gamma   90.00
#
_symmetry.space_group_name_H-M   'P 1'
#
loop_
_entity.id
_entity.type
_entity.pdbx_description
1 polymer ?
#
loop_
_entity_poly.entity_id
_entity_poly.type
_entity_poly.pdbx_seq_one_letter_code
_entity_poly.pdbx_strand_id
1 'polypeptide(L)'
;MMSDDRSPIPGAERSDPTAPLRFEPFQDRPSRDIRNTLSEALAQAITSGGAEPFEQAAARLRLEHPADIYRDYIADRLARYRRALAAISLGITDPLRQGMVLWNERLFFEVHEVLEHAWLQADGRRKLLLQALIRAAGVYIKLEFGYDRQAAKMAGRAREVLATSGDLLRDYFDPADLLAALATLDPVPPQLGPGPDIRHD
;
A
#
# COMPACT_ATOMS: atom_id res chain seq x y z
N MET A 1 -13.14 -41.71 -32.20
CA MET A 1 -13.64 -40.32 -32.24
C MET A 1 -13.85 -39.90 -30.78
N MET A 2 -12.76 -39.46 -30.14
CA MET A 2 -12.78 -38.97 -28.75
C MET A 2 -13.02 -37.46 -28.82
N SER A 3 -14.15 -37.00 -28.28
CA SER A 3 -14.50 -35.59 -28.20
C SER A 3 -13.68 -34.94 -27.08
N ASP A 4 -12.80 -34.02 -27.46
CA ASP A 4 -11.99 -33.20 -26.57
C ASP A 4 -12.88 -32.09 -25.99
N ASP A 5 -13.46 -32.32 -24.82
CA ASP A 5 -14.24 -31.35 -24.05
C ASP A 5 -13.29 -30.35 -23.36
N ARG A 6 -12.94 -29.28 -24.08
CA ARG A 6 -12.26 -28.13 -23.50
C ARG A 6 -13.29 -27.19 -22.89
N SER A 7 -13.68 -27.51 -21.66
CA SER A 7 -14.30 -26.53 -20.76
C SER A 7 -13.43 -25.27 -20.64
N PRO A 8 -13.99 -24.06 -20.78
CA PRO A 8 -13.20 -22.83 -20.68
C PRO A 8 -12.77 -22.57 -19.24
N ILE A 9 -11.54 -22.07 -19.08
CA ILE A 9 -10.98 -21.61 -17.80
C ILE A 9 -11.86 -20.46 -17.26
N PRO A 10 -12.42 -20.54 -16.04
CA PRO A 10 -13.12 -19.42 -15.41
C PRO A 10 -12.10 -18.49 -14.75
N GLY A 11 -11.97 -17.25 -15.24
CA GLY A 11 -11.06 -16.28 -14.63
C GLY A 11 -10.73 -15.01 -15.42
N ALA A 12 -11.34 -14.78 -16.58
CA ALA A 12 -11.29 -13.49 -17.25
C ALA A 12 -12.74 -13.00 -17.43
N GLU A 13 -13.30 -12.43 -16.37
CA GLU A 13 -14.48 -11.57 -16.53
C GLU A 13 -14.08 -10.48 -17.53
N ARG A 14 -14.71 -10.51 -18.71
CA ARG A 14 -14.57 -9.45 -19.69
C ARG A 14 -15.12 -8.20 -19.03
N SER A 15 -14.28 -7.19 -18.87
CA SER A 15 -14.64 -5.88 -18.37
C SER A 15 -15.84 -5.37 -19.19
N ASP A 16 -16.94 -5.05 -18.49
CA ASP A 16 -18.11 -4.45 -19.08
C ASP A 16 -17.71 -3.13 -19.78
N PRO A 17 -17.92 -2.99 -21.10
CA PRO A 17 -17.53 -1.79 -21.84
C PRO A 17 -18.29 -0.52 -21.43
N THR A 18 -19.30 -0.64 -20.55
CA THR A 18 -20.06 0.48 -19.99
C THR A 18 -19.69 0.83 -18.55
N ALA A 19 -18.77 0.08 -17.93
CA ALA A 19 -18.32 0.39 -16.58
C ALA A 19 -17.57 1.75 -16.58
N PRO A 20 -17.85 2.63 -15.59
CA PRO A 20 -17.13 3.90 -15.49
C PRO A 20 -15.63 3.64 -15.39
N LEU A 21 -14.85 4.40 -16.16
CA LEU A 21 -13.40 4.35 -16.11
C LEU A 21 -12.95 4.61 -14.67
N ARG A 22 -12.31 3.61 -14.06
CA ARG A 22 -11.70 3.70 -12.72
C ARG A 22 -10.21 3.54 -12.85
N PHE A 23 -9.45 4.22 -11.98
CA PHE A 23 -8.04 3.93 -11.82
C PHE A 23 -7.88 2.46 -11.40
N GLU A 24 -7.11 1.65 -12.12
CA GLU A 24 -7.03 0.20 -11.89
C GLU A 24 -5.63 -0.38 -12.22
N PRO A 25 -4.65 -0.26 -11.32
CA PRO A 25 -3.25 -0.61 -11.61
C PRO A 25 -3.01 -2.11 -11.82
N PHE A 26 -3.99 -2.97 -11.51
CA PHE A 26 -3.86 -4.41 -11.78
C PHE A 26 -4.16 -4.76 -13.23
N GLN A 27 -5.11 -4.09 -13.86
CA GLN A 27 -5.57 -4.42 -15.22
C GLN A 27 -5.20 -3.35 -16.25
N ASP A 28 -4.95 -2.12 -15.82
CA ASP A 28 -4.64 -0.98 -16.68
C ASP A 28 -3.16 -0.58 -16.57
N ARG A 29 -2.51 -0.46 -17.73
CA ARG A 29 -1.08 -0.13 -17.81
C ARG A 29 -0.80 1.32 -17.39
N PRO A 30 -1.47 2.35 -17.94
CA PRO A 30 -1.36 3.73 -17.45
C PRO A 30 -1.49 3.85 -15.93
N SER A 31 -2.52 3.25 -15.33
CA SER A 31 -2.73 3.27 -13.87
C SER A 31 -1.53 2.67 -13.12
N ARG A 32 -1.00 1.56 -13.60
CA ARG A 32 0.18 0.93 -13.01
C ARG A 32 1.42 1.81 -13.12
N ASP A 33 1.66 2.36 -14.29
CA ASP A 33 2.84 3.18 -14.59
C ASP A 33 2.79 4.49 -13.77
N ILE A 34 1.61 5.13 -13.65
CA ILE A 34 1.39 6.31 -12.80
C ILE A 34 1.69 5.99 -11.33
N ARG A 35 1.06 4.94 -10.76
CA ARG A 35 1.27 4.56 -9.36
C ARG A 35 2.75 4.27 -9.09
N ASN A 36 3.39 3.46 -9.94
CA ASN A 36 4.77 3.06 -9.75
C ASN A 36 5.72 4.28 -9.82
N THR A 37 5.53 5.15 -10.81
CA THR A 37 6.33 6.38 -10.97
C THR A 37 6.20 7.29 -9.74
N LEU A 38 4.97 7.48 -9.24
CA LEU A 38 4.72 8.30 -8.05
C LEU A 38 5.36 7.69 -6.80
N SER A 39 5.22 6.38 -6.61
CA SER A 39 5.80 5.66 -5.46
C SER A 39 7.32 5.72 -5.45
N GLU A 40 7.96 5.52 -6.61
CA GLU A 40 9.41 5.66 -6.74
C GLU A 40 9.86 7.10 -6.43
N ALA A 41 9.13 8.10 -6.94
CA ALA A 41 9.42 9.50 -6.66
C ALA A 41 9.23 9.85 -5.17
N LEU A 42 8.26 9.25 -4.47
CA LEU A 42 8.14 9.41 -3.02
C LEU A 42 9.35 8.84 -2.28
N ALA A 43 9.84 7.66 -2.66
CA ALA A 43 11.02 7.07 -2.04
C ALA A 43 12.26 7.99 -2.20
N GLN A 44 12.41 8.59 -3.38
CA GLN A 44 13.45 9.60 -3.63
C GLN A 44 13.25 10.87 -2.78
N ALA A 45 12.01 11.34 -2.63
CA ALA A 45 11.65 12.48 -1.80
C ALA A 45 11.97 12.25 -0.31
N ILE A 46 11.65 11.06 0.21
CA ILE A 46 11.99 10.67 1.60
C ILE A 46 13.51 10.67 1.80
N THR A 47 14.25 10.13 0.83
CA THR A 47 15.72 10.05 0.90
C THR A 47 16.38 11.42 0.82
N SER A 48 15.88 12.30 -0.05
CA SER A 48 16.42 13.65 -0.25
C SER A 48 15.90 14.68 0.74
N GLY A 49 14.83 14.38 1.49
CA GLY A 49 14.18 15.29 2.43
C GLY A 49 13.39 16.42 1.76
N GLY A 50 13.06 16.30 0.47
CA GLY A 50 12.39 17.34 -0.30
C GLY A 50 11.23 16.81 -1.15
N ALA A 51 10.19 17.63 -1.32
CA ALA A 51 8.99 17.25 -2.09
C ALA A 51 9.21 17.25 -3.62
N GLU A 52 10.29 17.87 -4.08
CA GLU A 52 10.56 18.09 -5.51
C GLU A 52 10.43 16.83 -6.38
N PRO A 53 10.95 15.65 -6.01
CA PRO A 53 10.88 14.47 -6.89
C PRO A 53 9.45 14.07 -7.27
N PHE A 54 8.52 13.99 -6.30
CA PHE A 54 7.14 13.61 -6.61
C PHE A 54 6.32 14.75 -7.22
N GLU A 55 6.66 16.02 -6.95
CA GLU A 55 6.02 17.17 -7.61
C GLU A 55 6.35 17.19 -9.11
N GLN A 56 7.63 17.00 -9.45
CA GLN A 56 8.07 16.92 -10.84
C GLN A 56 7.49 15.71 -11.57
N ALA A 57 7.51 14.53 -10.94
CA ALA A 57 6.91 13.32 -11.50
C ALA A 57 5.41 13.52 -11.78
N ALA A 58 4.68 14.10 -10.83
CA ALA A 58 3.26 14.39 -11.00
C ALA A 58 2.96 15.41 -12.09
N ALA A 59 3.78 16.47 -12.21
CA ALA A 59 3.64 17.47 -13.27
C ALA A 59 3.78 16.83 -14.65
N ARG A 60 4.78 15.95 -14.83
CA ARG A 60 4.97 15.18 -16.07
C ARG A 60 3.79 14.24 -16.35
N LEU A 61 3.40 13.41 -15.38
CA LEU A 61 2.32 12.43 -15.54
C LEU A 61 0.98 13.08 -15.88
N ARG A 62 0.68 14.27 -15.35
CA ARG A 62 -0.55 15.02 -15.69
C ARG A 62 -0.59 15.49 -17.13
N LEU A 63 0.57 15.77 -17.74
CA LEU A 63 0.66 16.13 -19.16
C LEU A 63 0.52 14.89 -20.05
N GLU A 64 1.14 13.78 -19.65
CA GLU A 64 1.10 12.51 -20.38
C GLU A 64 -0.28 11.83 -20.32
N HIS A 65 -1.00 12.01 -19.21
CA HIS A 65 -2.27 11.36 -18.93
C HIS A 65 -3.37 12.38 -18.58
N PRO A 66 -3.98 13.04 -19.57
CA PRO A 66 -4.90 14.16 -19.35
C PRO A 66 -6.29 13.75 -18.83
N ALA A 67 -6.64 12.46 -18.83
CA ALA A 67 -7.95 12.00 -18.37
C ALA A 67 -8.13 12.23 -16.87
N ASP A 68 -9.33 12.66 -16.48
CA ASP A 68 -9.63 13.09 -15.10
C ASP A 68 -9.37 12.00 -14.06
N ILE A 69 -9.65 10.73 -14.40
CA ILE A 69 -9.38 9.57 -13.53
C ILE A 69 -7.92 9.51 -13.04
N TYR A 70 -6.97 9.91 -13.89
CA TYR A 70 -5.55 9.91 -13.57
C TYR A 70 -5.19 11.18 -12.80
N ARG A 71 -5.75 12.33 -13.20
CA ARG A 71 -5.52 13.62 -12.53
C ARG A 71 -5.98 13.58 -11.08
N ASP A 72 -7.14 12.99 -10.82
CA ASP A 72 -7.72 12.86 -9.48
C ASP A 72 -6.87 11.94 -8.60
N TYR A 73 -6.47 10.77 -9.14
CA TYR A 73 -5.55 9.87 -8.45
C TYR A 73 -4.22 10.56 -8.10
N ILE A 74 -3.59 11.21 -9.09
CA ILE A 74 -2.33 11.93 -8.90
C ILE A 74 -2.49 13.00 -7.81
N ALA A 75 -3.57 13.80 -7.86
CA ALA A 75 -3.83 14.85 -6.88
C ALA A 75 -4.02 14.33 -5.45
N ASP A 76 -4.80 13.25 -5.27
CA ASP A 76 -4.96 12.57 -3.98
C ASP A 76 -3.61 12.09 -3.44
N ARG A 77 -2.78 11.46 -4.29
CA ARG A 77 -1.46 10.96 -3.90
C ARG A 77 -0.51 12.07 -3.48
N LEU A 78 -0.42 13.18 -4.21
CA LEU A 78 0.41 14.33 -3.79
C LEU A 78 0.00 14.87 -2.42
N ALA A 79 -1.30 14.98 -2.16
CA ALA A 79 -1.78 15.49 -0.87
C ALA A 79 -1.32 14.59 0.30
N ARG A 80 -1.42 13.27 0.13
CA ARG A 80 -0.94 12.28 1.11
C ARG A 80 0.58 12.27 1.23
N TYR A 81 1.30 12.33 0.11
CA TYR A 81 2.76 12.34 0.07
C TYR A 81 3.34 13.54 0.81
N ARG A 82 2.75 14.73 0.67
CA ARG A 82 3.19 15.92 1.43
C ARG A 82 3.03 15.73 2.94
N ARG A 83 1.90 15.16 3.40
CA ARG A 83 1.68 14.88 4.82
C ARG A 83 2.64 13.81 5.35
N ALA A 84 2.81 12.73 4.60
CA ALA A 84 3.75 11.66 4.95
C ALA A 84 5.20 12.17 5.00
N LEU A 85 5.63 12.91 3.98
CA LEU A 85 6.97 13.50 3.93
C LEU A 85 7.18 14.45 5.12
N ALA A 86 6.24 15.35 5.40
CA ALA A 86 6.36 16.27 6.52
C ALA A 86 6.54 15.53 7.87
N ALA A 87 5.84 14.42 8.08
CA ALA A 87 5.99 13.60 9.28
C ALA A 87 7.31 12.80 9.30
N ILE A 88 7.73 12.21 8.17
CA ILE A 88 8.97 11.42 8.07
C ILE A 88 10.21 12.30 8.19
N SER A 89 10.19 13.50 7.61
CA SER A 89 11.28 14.47 7.65
C SER A 89 11.62 14.98 9.05
N LEU A 90 10.81 14.67 10.07
CA LEU A 90 11.12 14.91 11.49
C LEU A 90 12.17 13.93 12.08
N GLY A 91 12.96 13.28 11.22
CA GLY A 91 14.07 12.40 11.62
C GLY A 91 13.71 10.92 11.72
N ILE A 92 12.59 10.48 11.12
CA ILE A 92 12.20 9.06 11.13
C ILE A 92 13.03 8.30 10.10
N THR A 93 14.02 7.54 10.56
CA THR A 93 14.93 6.74 9.70
C THR A 93 14.59 5.25 9.67
N ASP A 94 13.84 4.75 10.66
CA ASP A 94 13.47 3.34 10.75
C ASP A 94 12.35 3.00 9.73
N PRO A 95 12.59 2.07 8.78
CA PRO A 95 11.62 1.74 7.74
C PRO A 95 10.25 1.29 8.27
N LEU A 96 10.19 0.65 9.44
CA LEU A 96 8.93 0.25 10.05
C LEU A 96 8.11 1.46 10.51
N ARG A 97 8.77 2.47 11.10
CA ARG A 97 8.11 3.72 11.51
C ARG A 97 7.69 4.55 10.29
N GLN A 98 8.52 4.59 9.24
CA GLN A 98 8.15 5.21 7.96
C GLN A 98 6.91 4.51 7.36
N GLY A 99 6.90 3.18 7.36
CA GLY A 99 5.74 2.39 6.92
C GLY A 99 4.47 2.69 7.70
N MET A 100 4.54 3.00 8.99
CA MET A 100 3.37 3.38 9.79
C MET A 100 2.83 4.75 9.42
N VAL A 101 3.72 5.73 9.20
CA VAL A 101 3.30 7.05 8.70
C VAL A 101 2.58 6.91 7.36
N LEU A 102 3.16 6.13 6.43
CA LEU A 102 2.55 5.86 5.13
C LEU A 102 1.22 5.12 5.26
N TRP A 103 1.14 4.13 6.16
CA TRP A 103 -0.09 3.39 6.44
C TRP A 103 -1.23 4.31 6.92
N ASN A 104 -0.92 5.22 7.85
CA ASN A 104 -1.91 6.15 8.41
C ASN A 104 -2.45 7.10 7.34
N GLU A 105 -1.63 7.42 6.34
CA GLU A 105 -2.02 8.15 5.13
C GLU A 105 -2.69 7.27 4.06
N ARG A 106 -2.93 5.98 4.35
CA ARG A 106 -3.48 4.96 3.43
C ARG A 106 -2.67 4.80 2.15
N LEU A 107 -1.36 4.98 2.24
CA LEU A 107 -0.41 4.79 1.14
C LEU A 107 0.10 3.34 1.14
N PHE A 108 -0.80 2.37 1.04
CA PHE A 108 -0.46 0.96 1.26
C PHE A 108 0.51 0.39 0.22
N PHE A 109 0.46 0.90 -1.02
CA PHE A 109 1.42 0.53 -2.04
C PHE A 109 2.82 1.01 -1.66
N GLU A 110 2.95 2.25 -1.17
CA GLU A 110 4.21 2.80 -0.71
C GLU A 110 4.70 2.10 0.57
N VAL A 111 3.79 1.66 1.46
CA VAL A 111 4.13 0.78 2.59
C VAL A 111 4.74 -0.52 2.10
N HIS A 112 4.13 -1.15 1.09
CA HIS A 112 4.67 -2.36 0.47
C HIS A 112 6.10 -2.13 -0.01
N GLU A 113 6.32 -1.09 -0.82
CA GLU A 113 7.63 -0.80 -1.40
C GLU A 113 8.70 -0.51 -0.32
N VAL A 114 8.41 0.36 0.65
CA VAL A 114 9.37 0.72 1.71
C VAL A 114 9.73 -0.48 2.56
N LEU A 115 8.74 -1.29 2.95
CA LEU A 115 8.99 -2.47 3.78
C LEU A 115 9.65 -3.60 3.00
N GLU A 116 9.43 -3.72 1.69
CA GLU A 116 10.10 -4.71 0.84
C GLU A 116 11.62 -4.50 0.80
N HIS A 117 12.07 -3.24 0.69
CA HIS A 117 13.49 -2.91 0.76
C HIS A 117 14.11 -3.34 2.10
N ALA A 118 13.43 -3.07 3.22
CA ALA A 118 13.87 -3.50 4.54
C ALA A 118 13.83 -5.03 4.71
N TRP A 119 12.84 -5.68 4.11
CA TRP A 119 12.66 -7.14 4.15
C TRP A 119 13.79 -7.88 3.44
N LEU A 120 14.26 -7.37 2.30
CA LEU A 120 15.38 -7.96 1.56
C LEU A 120 16.66 -8.07 2.40
N GLN A 121 16.87 -7.10 3.31
CA GLN A 121 18.05 -7.03 4.18
C GLN A 121 17.83 -7.67 5.56
N ALA A 122 16.61 -8.09 5.88
CA ALA A 122 16.26 -8.65 7.18
C ALA A 122 16.39 -10.18 7.19
N ASP A 123 16.67 -10.74 8.37
CA ASP A 123 16.69 -12.17 8.63
C ASP A 123 15.87 -12.57 9.88
N GLY A 124 15.66 -13.87 10.05
CA GLY A 124 14.98 -14.46 11.19
C GLY A 124 13.58 -13.90 11.43
N ARG A 125 13.26 -13.62 12.70
CA ARG A 125 11.92 -13.14 13.12
C ARG A 125 11.56 -11.78 12.50
N ARG A 126 12.54 -10.88 12.32
CA ARG A 126 12.30 -9.56 11.71
C ARG A 126 11.88 -9.68 10.25
N LYS A 127 12.49 -10.59 9.50
CA LYS A 127 12.10 -10.88 8.10
C LYS A 127 10.66 -11.37 8.01
N LEU A 128 10.26 -12.30 8.88
CA LEU A 128 8.89 -12.82 8.91
C LEU A 128 7.88 -11.72 9.26
N LEU A 129 8.20 -10.88 10.24
CA LEU A 129 7.37 -9.74 10.62
C LEU A 129 7.17 -8.77 9.46
N LEU A 130 8.25 -8.34 8.80
CA LEU A 130 8.18 -7.43 7.65
C LEU A 130 7.34 -8.04 6.53
N GLN A 131 7.54 -9.33 6.23
CA GLN A 131 6.73 -10.04 5.23
C GLN A 131 5.24 -10.04 5.57
N ALA A 132 4.89 -10.17 6.84
CA ALA A 132 3.51 -10.15 7.29
C ALA A 132 2.89 -8.75 7.15
N LEU A 133 3.63 -7.69 7.45
CA LEU A 133 3.18 -6.30 7.28
C LEU A 133 3.06 -5.90 5.81
N ILE A 134 4.01 -6.29 4.96
CA ILE A 134 3.92 -6.15 3.49
C ILE A 134 2.63 -6.82 2.98
N ARG A 135 2.36 -8.03 3.47
CA ARG A 135 1.13 -8.75 3.12
C ARG A 135 -0.12 -8.05 3.62
N ALA A 136 -0.11 -7.51 4.84
CA ALA A 136 -1.22 -6.73 5.39
C ALA A 136 -1.50 -5.48 4.55
N ALA A 137 -0.47 -4.73 4.13
CA ALA A 137 -0.63 -3.62 3.21
C ALA A 137 -1.26 -4.09 1.89
N GLY A 138 -0.80 -5.22 1.36
CA GLY A 138 -1.39 -5.86 0.18
C GLY A 138 -2.87 -6.25 0.32
N VAL A 139 -3.37 -6.55 1.53
CA VAL A 139 -4.81 -6.75 1.79
C VAL A 139 -5.57 -5.48 1.46
N TYR A 140 -5.15 -4.35 2.01
CA TYR A 140 -5.83 -3.07 1.79
C TYR A 140 -5.74 -2.60 0.33
N ILE A 141 -4.60 -2.82 -0.34
CA ILE A 141 -4.51 -2.59 -1.80
C ILE A 141 -5.56 -3.43 -2.53
N LYS A 142 -5.78 -4.69 -2.15
CA LYS A 142 -6.79 -5.54 -2.81
C LYS A 142 -8.22 -5.07 -2.51
N LEU A 143 -8.50 -4.64 -1.28
CA LEU A 143 -9.80 -4.10 -0.91
C LEU A 143 -10.12 -2.80 -1.67
N GLU A 144 -9.14 -1.91 -1.87
CA GLU A 144 -9.31 -0.66 -2.65
C GLU A 144 -9.87 -0.88 -4.06
N PHE A 145 -9.58 -2.03 -4.69
CA PHE A 145 -10.00 -2.34 -6.06
C PHE A 145 -11.07 -3.46 -6.14
N GLY A 146 -11.64 -3.88 -5.02
CA GLY A 146 -12.72 -4.88 -4.96
C GLY A 146 -12.26 -6.33 -5.17
N TYR A 147 -11.02 -6.66 -4.79
CA TYR A 147 -10.47 -8.02 -4.87
C TYR A 147 -10.58 -8.76 -3.54
N ASP A 148 -11.79 -8.88 -3.00
CA ASP A 148 -12.07 -9.39 -1.64
C ASP A 148 -11.55 -10.81 -1.41
N ARG A 149 -11.71 -11.70 -2.40
CA ARG A 149 -11.23 -13.09 -2.28
C ARG A 149 -9.71 -13.16 -2.13
N GLN A 150 -8.99 -12.34 -2.88
CA GLN A 150 -7.54 -12.25 -2.80
C GLN A 150 -7.12 -11.60 -1.47
N ALA A 151 -7.84 -10.56 -1.04
CA ALA A 151 -7.64 -9.90 0.24
C ALA A 151 -7.80 -10.88 1.41
N ALA A 152 -8.87 -11.68 1.42
CA ALA A 152 -9.13 -12.69 2.45
C ALA A 152 -7.99 -13.71 2.60
N LYS A 153 -7.50 -14.23 1.47
CA LYS A 153 -6.37 -15.19 1.46
C LYS A 153 -5.09 -14.57 2.01
N MET A 154 -4.82 -13.30 1.68
CA MET A 154 -3.65 -12.57 2.18
C MET A 154 -3.78 -12.27 3.66
N ALA A 155 -4.96 -11.87 4.11
CA ALA A 155 -5.24 -11.53 5.51
C ALA A 155 -5.03 -12.72 6.45
N GLY A 156 -5.50 -13.92 6.08
CA GLY A 156 -5.27 -15.14 6.88
C GLY A 156 -3.77 -15.38 7.16
N ARG A 157 -2.95 -15.32 6.11
CA ARG A 157 -1.49 -15.52 6.22
C ARG A 157 -0.77 -14.39 6.94
N ALA A 158 -1.26 -13.16 6.84
CA ALA A 158 -0.69 -12.04 7.59
C ALA A 158 -0.98 -12.21 9.09
N ARG A 159 -2.21 -12.54 9.45
CA ARG A 159 -2.66 -12.72 10.84
C ARG A 159 -1.89 -13.80 11.58
N GLU A 160 -1.64 -14.95 10.95
CA GLU A 160 -0.87 -16.06 11.55
C GLU A 160 0.51 -15.58 12.07
N VAL A 161 1.21 -14.78 11.28
CA VAL A 161 2.56 -14.29 11.64
C VAL A 161 2.48 -13.10 12.59
N LEU A 162 1.55 -12.17 12.38
CA LEU A 162 1.38 -10.99 13.24
C LEU A 162 0.99 -11.39 14.67
N ALA A 163 0.14 -12.40 14.84
CA ALA A 163 -0.27 -12.90 16.15
C ALA A 163 0.89 -13.50 16.96
N THR A 164 1.90 -14.06 16.29
CA THR A 164 3.09 -14.67 16.91
C THR A 164 4.28 -13.71 17.03
N SER A 165 4.16 -12.50 16.47
CA SER A 165 5.19 -11.45 16.47
C SER A 165 4.80 -10.23 17.33
N GLY A 166 3.82 -10.40 18.23
CA GLY A 166 3.27 -9.30 19.02
C GLY A 166 4.27 -8.64 19.97
N ASP A 167 5.28 -9.37 20.43
CA ASP A 167 6.40 -8.80 21.20
C ASP A 167 7.19 -7.77 20.38
N LEU A 168 7.53 -8.09 19.14
CA LEU A 168 8.26 -7.18 18.24
C LEU A 168 7.42 -6.00 17.76
N LEU A 169 6.11 -6.21 17.59
CA LEU A 169 5.20 -5.16 17.14
C LEU A 169 4.94 -4.10 18.20
N ARG A 170 4.91 -4.47 19.49
CA ARG A 170 4.63 -3.56 20.60
C ARG A 170 5.66 -2.44 20.77
N ASP A 171 6.87 -2.60 20.24
CA ASP A 171 7.88 -1.52 20.15
C ASP A 171 7.43 -0.37 19.22
N TYR A 172 6.40 -0.63 18.41
CA TYR A 172 5.86 0.28 17.42
C TYR A 172 4.38 0.61 17.64
N PHE A 173 3.52 -0.40 17.81
CA PHE A 173 2.07 -0.24 18.02
C PHE A 173 1.44 -1.50 18.62
N ASP A 174 0.22 -1.39 19.15
CA ASP A 174 -0.56 -2.56 19.59
C ASP A 174 -1.15 -3.29 18.36
N PRO A 175 -0.78 -4.56 18.10
CA PRO A 175 -1.29 -5.28 16.93
C PRO A 175 -2.77 -5.67 17.01
N ALA A 176 -3.45 -5.49 18.15
CA ALA A 176 -4.83 -5.92 18.34
C ALA A 176 -5.78 -5.37 17.28
N ASP A 177 -5.73 -4.06 17.02
CA ASP A 177 -6.62 -3.41 16.05
C ASP A 177 -6.36 -3.86 14.62
N LEU A 178 -5.08 -4.03 14.26
CA LEU A 178 -4.69 -4.57 12.95
C LEU A 178 -5.14 -6.02 12.77
N LEU A 179 -4.97 -6.85 13.80
CA LEU A 179 -5.41 -8.25 13.76
C LEU A 179 -6.94 -8.36 13.66
N ALA A 180 -7.68 -7.49 14.34
CA ALA A 180 -9.13 -7.42 14.29
C ALA A 180 -9.62 -6.97 12.90
N ALA A 181 -9.07 -5.88 12.38
CA ALA A 181 -9.44 -5.36 11.05
C ALA A 181 -9.13 -6.37 9.93
N LEU A 182 -7.98 -7.06 9.99
CA LEU A 182 -7.66 -8.13 9.04
C LEU A 182 -8.58 -9.35 9.18
N ALA A 183 -9.17 -9.59 10.35
CA ALA A 183 -10.08 -10.72 10.56
C ALA A 183 -11.44 -10.50 9.89
N THR A 184 -11.93 -9.26 9.94
CA THR A 184 -13.23 -8.85 9.37
C THR A 184 -13.12 -8.33 7.94
N LEU A 185 -11.89 -8.11 7.45
CA LEU A 185 -11.62 -7.41 6.19
C LEU A 185 -12.28 -6.02 6.18
N ASP A 186 -12.20 -5.31 7.30
CA ASP A 186 -12.70 -3.95 7.39
C ASP A 186 -12.01 -3.08 6.30
N PRO A 187 -12.77 -2.47 5.37
CA PRO A 187 -12.18 -1.61 4.34
C PRO A 187 -11.59 -0.33 4.95
N VAL A 188 -11.96 0.02 6.18
CA VAL A 188 -11.33 1.11 6.93
C VAL A 188 -10.11 0.56 7.67
N PRO A 189 -8.89 0.95 7.29
CA PRO A 189 -7.69 0.52 8.00
C PRO A 189 -7.65 1.11 9.41
N PRO A 190 -7.13 0.36 10.40
CA PRO A 190 -6.81 0.93 11.70
C PRO A 190 -5.62 1.88 11.54
N GLN A 191 -5.51 2.86 12.44
CA GLN A 191 -4.31 3.68 12.56
C GLN A 191 -3.23 2.89 13.31
N LEU A 192 -1.99 2.94 12.83
CA LEU A 192 -0.84 2.26 13.42
C LEU A 192 0.07 3.27 14.12
N GLY A 193 0.56 2.89 15.30
CA GLY A 193 1.42 3.72 16.14
C GLY A 193 0.63 4.60 17.10
N PRO A 194 1.29 5.35 18.00
CA PRO A 194 0.62 6.46 18.64
C PRO A 194 0.15 7.37 17.49
N GLY A 195 -1.16 7.63 17.40
CA GLY A 195 -1.63 8.82 16.69
C GLY A 195 -0.79 10.01 17.15
N PRO A 196 -0.60 11.07 16.33
CA PRO A 196 0.36 12.12 16.58
C PRO A 196 0.33 12.51 18.06
N ASP A 197 1.38 12.12 18.78
CA ASP A 197 1.55 12.46 20.18
C ASP A 197 1.90 13.95 20.15
N ILE A 198 0.87 14.80 20.08
CA ILE A 198 0.99 16.23 20.39
C ILE A 198 1.26 16.26 21.90
N ARG A 199 2.50 15.98 22.28
CA ARG A 199 3.01 16.37 23.58
C ARG A 199 3.24 17.86 23.51
N HIS A 200 2.36 18.56 24.22
CA HIS A 200 2.52 19.94 24.63
C HIS A 200 3.91 20.16 25.23
N ASP A 201 4.60 21.18 24.72
CA ASP A 201 5.32 22.13 25.55
C ASP A 201 4.58 23.48 25.45
#